data_AF-A0A4Q8R7U2-F1
#
_entry.id   AF-A0A4Q8R7U2-F1
#
_cell.length_a   1.000
_cell.length_b   1.000
_cell.length_c   1.000
_cell.angle_alpha   90.00
_cell.angle_beta   90.00
_cell.angle_gamma   90.00
#
_symmetry.space_group_name_H-M   'P 1'
#
loop_
_entity.id
_entity.type
_entity.pdbx_description
1 polymer ?
#
loop_
_entity_poly.entity_id
_entity_poly.type
_entity_poly.pdbx_seq_one_letter_code
_entity_poly.pdbx_strand_id
1 'polypeptide(L)'
;MELTGWAPEHSDALREYIAQGMSFAKIAKAINARFNTDYTRSAAIGRARRLGLTMSDSSPPAPPRLTPVPQLIRSNEPREPRSIEFNWPMPVFEKAPQVQLRCAEIEPRHLSLVELEYEDCRYPYGGDSDGEPITFCGHRRRPGSSYCTPHFHLSRNPELETEPSPSTTPLSLGEPA
;
A
#
# COMPACT_ATOMS: atom_id res chain seq x y z
N MET A 1 -19.40 11.06 5.23
CA MET A 1 -18.84 11.08 6.60
C MET A 1 -17.44 10.51 6.52
N GLU A 2 -16.42 11.37 6.49
CA GLU A 2 -15.03 10.93 6.42
C GLU A 2 -14.55 10.53 7.83
N LEU A 3 -14.46 9.22 8.07
CA LEU A 3 -13.78 8.62 9.23
C LEU A 3 -12.26 8.57 9.04
N THR A 4 -11.69 9.56 8.35
CA THR A 4 -10.23 9.71 8.34
C THR A 4 -9.84 10.31 9.68
N GLY A 5 -8.78 9.80 10.34
CA GLY A 5 -8.30 10.32 11.63
C GLY A 5 -7.95 11.83 11.68
N TRP A 6 -8.20 12.58 10.60
CA TRP A 6 -8.34 14.03 10.58
C TRP A 6 -9.79 14.44 10.55
N ALA A 7 -10.25 15.04 11.65
CA ALA A 7 -11.49 15.80 11.66
C ALA A 7 -11.41 16.97 10.63
N PRO A 8 -12.53 17.36 10.02
CA PRO A 8 -12.55 18.47 9.05
C PRO A 8 -12.04 19.77 9.67
N GLU A 9 -12.34 20.03 10.94
CA GLU A 9 -11.92 21.21 11.69
C GLU A 9 -10.38 21.31 11.79
N HIS A 10 -9.70 20.17 11.94
CA HIS A 10 -8.23 20.12 11.99
C HIS A 10 -7.61 20.37 10.61
N SER A 11 -8.33 19.95 9.55
CA SER A 11 -7.92 20.16 8.16
C SER A 11 -8.07 21.62 7.75
N ASP A 12 -9.10 22.31 8.26
CA ASP A 12 -9.31 23.74 8.05
C ASP A 12 -8.24 24.57 8.79
N ALA A 13 -7.96 24.26 10.06
CA ALA A 13 -6.87 24.90 10.79
C ALA A 13 -5.50 24.67 10.12
N LEU A 14 -5.26 23.49 9.55
CA LEU A 14 -4.05 23.21 8.77
C LEU A 14 -3.92 24.14 7.54
N ARG A 15 -5.02 24.41 6.82
CA ARG A 15 -5.03 25.36 5.68
C ARG A 15 -4.71 26.78 6.15
N GLU A 16 -5.31 27.23 7.24
CA GLU A 16 -5.08 28.55 7.80
C GLU A 16 -3.61 28.76 8.19
N TYR A 17 -2.99 27.81 8.91
CA TYR A 17 -1.60 27.97 9.34
C TYR A 17 -0.59 27.84 8.19
N ILE A 18 -0.93 27.08 7.14
CA ILE A 18 -0.18 27.03 5.89
C ILE A 18 -0.23 28.40 5.19
N ALA A 19 -1.41 29.02 5.10
CA ALA A 19 -1.58 30.36 4.55
C ALA A 19 -0.82 31.44 5.36
N GLN A 20 -0.69 31.23 6.67
CA GLN A 20 0.15 32.07 7.56
C GLN A 20 1.66 31.80 7.41
N GLY A 21 2.08 30.87 6.54
CA GLY A 21 3.49 30.57 6.27
C GLY A 21 4.21 29.85 7.41
N MET A 22 3.48 29.19 8.32
CA MET A 22 4.11 28.46 9.42
C MET A 22 4.76 27.16 8.94
N SER A 23 5.85 26.75 9.58
CA SER A 23 6.46 25.44 9.28
C SER A 23 5.59 24.30 9.81
N PHE A 24 5.58 23.15 9.13
CA PHE A 24 4.77 21.99 9.51
C PHE A 24 4.97 21.50 10.96
N ALA A 25 6.16 21.68 11.53
CA ALA A 25 6.41 21.32 12.93
C ALA A 25 5.66 22.26 13.89
N LYS A 26 5.61 23.56 13.57
CA LYS A 26 4.86 24.56 14.34
C LYS A 26 3.36 24.37 14.16
N ILE A 27 2.92 24.05 12.94
CA ILE A 27 1.52 23.75 12.63
C ILE A 27 1.02 22.55 13.43
N ALA A 28 1.75 21.43 13.44
CA ALA A 28 1.38 20.25 14.22
C ALA A 28 1.23 20.59 15.71
N LYS A 29 2.18 21.33 16.30
CA LYS A 29 2.08 21.78 17.70
C LYS A 29 0.87 22.69 17.95
N ALA A 30 0.56 23.60 17.04
CA ALA A 30 -0.57 24.51 17.16
C ALA A 30 -1.92 23.77 17.09
N ILE A 31 -2.05 22.80 16.18
CA ILE A 31 -3.24 21.95 16.06
C ILE A 31 -3.39 21.08 17.31
N ASN A 32 -2.31 20.47 17.79
CA ASN A 32 -2.32 19.66 19.00
C ASN A 32 -2.74 20.46 20.22
N ALA A 33 -2.23 21.69 20.37
CA ALA A 33 -2.59 22.59 21.46
C ALA A 33 -4.05 23.07 21.39
N ARG A 34 -4.58 23.31 20.19
CA ARG A 34 -5.95 23.84 19.98
C ARG A 34 -7.02 22.77 20.13
N PHE A 35 -6.77 21.57 19.63
CA PHE A 35 -7.77 20.50 19.54
C PHE A 35 -7.49 19.32 20.48
N ASN A 36 -6.46 19.42 21.33
CA ASN A 36 -6.02 18.35 22.24
C ASN A 36 -5.80 17.02 21.50
N THR A 37 -4.99 17.08 20.44
CA THR A 37 -4.63 15.96 19.57
C THR A 37 -3.14 15.68 19.59
N ASP A 38 -2.71 14.52 19.11
CA ASP A 38 -1.30 14.08 19.11
C ASP A 38 -0.76 13.88 17.69
N TYR A 39 -0.93 14.87 16.80
CA TYR A 39 -0.37 14.80 15.46
C TYR A 39 1.14 15.07 15.44
N THR A 40 1.87 14.24 14.69
CA THR A 40 3.30 14.46 14.44
C THR A 40 3.54 15.43 13.27
N ARG A 41 4.76 15.94 13.12
CA ARG A 41 5.14 16.76 11.95
C ARG A 41 4.82 16.05 10.64
N SER A 42 5.14 14.76 10.54
CA SER A 42 4.90 13.94 9.35
C SER A 42 3.42 13.74 9.08
N ALA A 43 2.60 13.66 10.14
CA ALA A 43 1.16 13.63 10.04
C ALA A 43 0.63 14.90 9.33
N ALA A 44 1.06 16.08 9.76
CA ALA A 44 0.67 17.36 9.15
C ALA A 44 1.13 17.47 7.67
N ILE A 45 2.35 17.03 7.35
CA ILE A 45 2.86 17.00 5.96
C ILE A 45 2.01 16.06 5.09
N GLY A 46 1.76 14.85 5.58
CA GLY A 46 0.98 13.85 4.85
C GLY A 46 -0.45 14.34 4.59
N ARG A 47 -1.07 15.00 5.57
CA ARG A 47 -2.40 15.60 5.39
C ARG A 47 -2.37 16.74 4.39
N ALA A 48 -1.39 17.65 4.47
CA ALA A 48 -1.27 18.76 3.53
C ALA A 48 -1.10 18.29 2.08
N ARG A 49 -0.28 17.25 1.84
CA ARG A 49 -0.11 16.64 0.52
C ARG A 49 -1.42 16.06 -0.03
N ARG A 50 -2.20 15.35 0.80
CA ARG A 50 -3.52 14.82 0.39
C ARG A 50 -4.54 15.93 0.11
N LEU A 51 -4.39 17.09 0.76
CA LEU A 51 -5.23 18.27 0.52
C LEU A 51 -4.74 19.14 -0.66
N GLY A 52 -3.65 18.75 -1.33
CA GLY A 52 -3.07 19.54 -2.43
C GLY A 52 -2.43 20.86 -1.99
N LEU A 53 -2.15 21.02 -0.69
CA LEU A 53 -1.59 22.25 -0.12
C LEU A 53 -0.06 22.19 -0.26
N THR A 54 0.46 22.84 -1.30
CA THR A 54 1.90 23.09 -1.44
C THR A 54 2.23 24.37 -0.67
N MET A 55 3.14 24.29 0.29
CA MET A 55 3.81 25.51 0.75
C MET A 55 4.66 25.96 -0.43
N SER A 56 4.45 27.18 -0.95
CA SER A 56 5.53 27.83 -1.70
C SER A 56 6.76 27.80 -0.79
N ASP A 57 7.91 27.43 -1.34
CA ASP A 57 9.21 27.45 -0.65
C ASP A 57 9.59 28.89 -0.29
N SER A 58 8.83 29.51 0.61
CA SER A 58 9.19 30.73 1.29
C SER A 58 10.08 30.35 2.47
N SER A 59 11.21 29.70 2.17
CA SER A 59 12.37 29.90 3.01
C SER A 59 12.71 31.38 2.89
N PRO A 60 12.79 32.15 3.99
CA PRO A 60 13.23 33.53 3.89
C PRO A 60 14.62 33.54 3.23
N PRO A 61 14.89 34.42 2.24
CA PRO A 61 16.26 34.64 1.82
C PRO A 61 17.04 35.07 3.05
N ALA A 62 18.09 34.32 3.38
CA ALA A 62 18.97 34.68 4.47
C ALA A 62 19.45 36.12 4.28
N PRO A 63 19.47 36.98 5.32
CA PRO A 63 19.95 38.35 5.17
C PRO A 63 21.40 38.33 4.65
N PRO A 64 21.80 39.28 3.78
CA PRO A 64 23.19 39.38 3.37
C PRO A 64 24.03 39.65 4.63
N ARG A 65 24.86 38.68 5.01
CA ARG A 65 25.78 38.79 6.13
C ARG A 65 26.82 39.87 5.79
N LEU A 66 26.55 41.10 6.23
CA LEU A 66 27.57 42.11 6.38
C LEU A 66 28.39 41.76 7.63
N THR A 67 29.71 41.87 7.49
CA THR A 67 30.77 41.45 8.42
C THR A 67 31.18 39.97 8.34
N PRO A 68 32.43 39.69 7.90
CA PRO A 68 33.00 38.37 8.03
C PRO A 68 33.35 38.17 9.51
N VAL A 69 32.42 37.61 10.27
CA VAL A 69 32.79 36.75 11.39
C VAL A 69 33.75 35.71 10.80
N PRO A 70 34.91 35.40 11.42
CA PRO A 70 35.72 34.26 11.00
C PRO A 70 34.83 33.03 11.03
N GLN A 71 34.26 32.73 9.86
CA GLN A 71 33.62 31.47 9.60
C GLN A 71 34.79 30.53 9.68
N LEU A 72 34.89 29.78 10.77
CA LEU A 72 35.54 28.48 10.70
C LEU A 72 34.93 27.84 9.47
N ILE A 73 35.76 27.78 8.42
CA ILE A 73 35.41 27.23 7.14
C ILE A 73 34.96 25.83 7.49
N ARG A 74 33.64 25.63 7.54
CA ARG A 74 33.12 24.28 7.61
C ARG A 74 33.43 23.77 6.22
N SER A 75 34.54 23.06 6.12
CA SER A 75 34.95 22.39 4.89
C SER A 75 33.71 21.74 4.34
N ASN A 76 33.44 21.99 3.06
CA ASN A 76 32.48 21.21 2.30
C ASN A 76 33.14 19.84 2.00
N GLU A 77 33.75 19.24 3.01
CA GLU A 77 34.05 17.83 3.00
C GLU A 77 32.69 17.13 2.86
N PRO A 78 32.61 16.10 2.01
CA PRO A 78 31.53 15.14 2.12
C PRO A 78 31.47 14.77 3.59
N ARG A 79 30.40 15.19 4.28
CA ARG A 79 30.17 14.77 5.64
C ARG A 79 30.07 13.26 5.51
N GLU A 80 31.15 12.56 5.88
CA GLU A 80 31.08 11.12 6.01
C GLU A 80 29.82 10.85 6.81
N PRO A 81 28.92 9.99 6.32
CA PRO A 81 27.83 9.55 7.16
C PRO A 81 28.51 9.05 8.43
N ARG A 82 28.32 9.77 9.54
CA ARG A 82 28.59 9.21 10.85
C ARG A 82 27.68 8.02 10.88
N SER A 83 28.23 6.85 10.56
CA SER A 83 27.63 5.58 10.90
C SER A 83 27.52 5.66 12.41
N ILE A 84 26.34 6.06 12.88
CA ILE A 84 25.85 5.52 14.12
C ILE A 84 26.00 4.04 13.87
N GLU A 85 26.97 3.41 14.54
CA GLU A 85 27.13 1.96 14.58
C GLU A 85 25.86 1.43 15.23
N PHE A 86 24.79 1.42 14.43
CA PHE A 86 23.59 0.72 14.73
C PHE A 86 24.00 -0.73 14.48
N ASN A 87 24.59 -1.34 15.51
CA ASN A 87 24.97 -2.75 15.55
C ASN A 87 23.71 -3.62 15.64
N TRP A 88 22.71 -3.25 14.85
CA TRP A 88 21.58 -4.10 14.57
C TRP A 88 22.11 -5.18 13.65
N PRO A 89 22.07 -6.47 14.05
CA PRO A 89 22.44 -7.53 13.15
C PRO A 89 21.55 -7.39 11.92
N MET A 90 22.14 -7.06 10.77
CA MET A 90 21.42 -7.14 9.52
C MET A 90 20.98 -8.60 9.40
N PRO A 91 19.66 -8.88 9.34
CA PRO A 91 19.23 -10.24 9.08
C PRO A 91 19.86 -10.67 7.76
N VAL A 92 20.71 -11.69 7.82
CA VAL A 92 21.25 -12.34 6.64
C VAL A 92 20.06 -13.06 6.03
N PHE A 93 19.41 -12.41 5.07
CA PHE A 93 18.42 -13.06 4.25
C PHE A 93 19.16 -14.03 3.34
N GLU A 94 19.15 -15.30 3.72
CA GLU A 94 19.57 -16.38 2.84
C GLU A 94 18.74 -16.26 1.56
N LYS A 95 19.41 -16.29 0.40
CA LYS A 95 18.76 -16.13 -0.89
C LYS A 95 17.77 -17.28 -1.03
N ALA A 96 16.49 -16.99 -0.83
CA ALA A 96 15.43 -17.96 -0.99
C ALA A 96 15.59 -18.63 -2.37
N PRO A 97 15.41 -19.97 -2.45
CA PRO A 97 15.48 -20.67 -3.72
C PRO A 97 14.55 -19.98 -4.70
N GLN A 98 15.03 -19.75 -5.93
CA GLN A 98 14.22 -19.11 -6.95
C GLN A 98 12.99 -19.98 -7.19
N VAL A 99 11.82 -19.47 -6.80
CA VAL A 99 10.56 -20.17 -7.01
C VAL A 99 10.38 -20.32 -8.51
N GLN A 100 10.31 -21.57 -8.98
CA GLN A 100 9.96 -21.83 -10.37
C GLN A 100 8.51 -21.39 -10.58
N LEU A 101 8.33 -20.32 -11.35
CA LEU A 101 7.01 -19.82 -11.68
C LEU A 101 6.26 -20.90 -12.46
N ARG A 102 5.03 -21.20 -12.03
CA ARG A 102 4.13 -22.08 -12.77
C ARG A 102 3.39 -21.22 -13.80
N CYS A 103 3.41 -21.63 -15.05
CA CYS A 103 2.58 -21.05 -16.11
C CYS A 103 1.49 -22.06 -16.46
N ALA A 104 0.26 -21.61 -16.65
CA ALA A 104 -0.76 -22.45 -17.26
C ALA A 104 -0.54 -22.49 -18.78
N GLU A 105 -0.49 -23.67 -19.37
CA GLU A 105 -0.40 -23.89 -20.83
C GLU A 105 -1.77 -23.65 -21.51
N ILE A 106 -2.38 -22.49 -21.26
CA ILE A 106 -3.66 -22.11 -21.84
C ILE A 106 -3.55 -20.74 -22.50
N GLU A 107 -3.98 -20.65 -23.75
CA GLU A 107 -4.15 -19.37 -24.45
C GLU A 107 -5.51 -18.78 -24.06
N PRO A 108 -5.58 -17.65 -23.34
CA PRO A 108 -6.83 -17.07 -22.90
C PRO A 108 -7.58 -16.37 -24.04
N ARG A 109 -8.91 -16.29 -23.92
CA ARG A 109 -9.79 -15.56 -24.86
C ARG A 109 -9.77 -14.04 -24.66
N HIS A 110 -9.12 -13.55 -23.61
CA HIS A 110 -8.99 -12.12 -23.27
C HIS A 110 -10.34 -11.36 -23.26
N LEU A 111 -11.34 -11.91 -22.57
CA LEU A 111 -12.64 -11.25 -22.44
C LEU A 111 -12.56 -10.08 -21.45
N SER A 112 -13.27 -8.99 -21.72
CA SER A 112 -13.43 -7.90 -20.76
C SER A 112 -14.41 -8.31 -19.63
N LEU A 113 -14.45 -7.54 -18.54
CA LEU A 113 -15.39 -7.80 -17.44
C LEU A 113 -16.86 -7.79 -17.89
N VAL A 114 -17.18 -6.99 -18.91
CA VAL A 114 -18.54 -6.81 -19.44
C VAL A 114 -18.99 -8.02 -20.26
N GLU A 115 -18.05 -8.66 -20.96
CA GLU A 115 -18.32 -9.79 -21.85
C GLU A 115 -18.31 -11.14 -21.13
N LEU A 116 -17.91 -11.17 -19.86
CA LEU A 116 -17.68 -12.39 -19.11
C LEU A 116 -18.99 -13.03 -18.64
N GLU A 117 -19.26 -14.27 -19.07
CA GLU A 117 -20.47 -14.97 -18.67
C GLU A 117 -20.33 -15.70 -17.33
N TYR A 118 -21.45 -16.22 -16.80
CA TYR A 118 -21.45 -16.95 -15.53
C TYR A 118 -20.55 -18.21 -15.59
N GLU A 119 -20.60 -18.93 -16.72
CA GLU A 119 -19.84 -20.15 -16.97
C GLU A 119 -18.38 -19.91 -17.38
N ASP A 120 -17.91 -18.67 -17.47
CA ASP A 120 -16.55 -18.36 -17.91
C ASP A 120 -15.52 -18.33 -16.77
N CYS A 121 -14.28 -18.65 -17.13
CA CYS A 121 -13.10 -18.62 -16.28
C CYS A 121 -12.68 -17.18 -15.99
N ARG A 122 -12.69 -16.82 -14.71
CA ARG A 122 -12.43 -15.47 -14.19
C ARG A 122 -10.96 -15.20 -13.87
N TYR A 123 -10.05 -15.96 -14.45
CA TYR A 123 -8.61 -15.76 -14.22
C TYR A 123 -8.16 -14.46 -14.92
N PRO A 124 -7.60 -13.48 -14.19
CA PRO A 124 -7.25 -12.18 -14.74
C PRO A 124 -5.90 -12.20 -15.48
N TYR A 125 -5.78 -11.37 -16.50
CA TYR A 125 -4.59 -11.10 -17.28
C TYR A 125 -4.40 -9.59 -17.46
N GLY A 126 -3.14 -9.15 -17.43
CA GLY A 126 -2.79 -7.73 -17.55
C GLY A 126 -3.18 -6.90 -16.33
N GLY A 127 -3.19 -5.57 -16.49
CA GLY A 127 -3.47 -4.62 -15.42
C GLY A 127 -2.31 -4.36 -14.46
N ASP A 128 -1.10 -4.84 -14.78
CA ASP A 128 0.11 -4.61 -13.97
C ASP A 128 0.65 -3.16 -14.11
N SER A 129 0.15 -2.40 -15.08
CA SER A 129 0.56 -1.02 -15.36
C SER A 129 -0.65 -0.08 -15.44
N ASP A 130 -0.46 1.17 -15.04
CA ASP A 130 -1.49 2.20 -15.12
C ASP A 130 -1.99 2.38 -16.56
N GLY A 131 -3.29 2.12 -16.77
CA GLY A 131 -3.97 2.29 -18.06
C GLY A 131 -4.14 1.01 -18.88
N GLU A 132 -3.55 -0.12 -18.48
CA GLU A 132 -3.75 -1.40 -19.16
C GLU A 132 -5.08 -2.06 -18.74
N PRO A 133 -5.97 -2.42 -19.69
CA PRO A 133 -7.24 -3.05 -19.34
C PRO A 133 -7.03 -4.46 -18.80
N ILE A 134 -7.70 -4.77 -17.69
CA ILE A 134 -7.74 -6.14 -17.16
C ILE A 134 -8.63 -6.98 -18.07
N THR A 135 -8.08 -8.10 -18.55
CA THR A 135 -8.81 -9.09 -19.35
C THR A 135 -8.90 -10.42 -18.59
N PHE A 136 -9.80 -11.30 -19.03
CA PHE A 136 -10.07 -12.57 -18.38
C PHE A 136 -9.93 -13.75 -19.33
N CYS A 137 -9.60 -14.92 -18.77
CA CYS A 137 -9.41 -16.15 -19.54
C CYS A 137 -10.58 -16.54 -20.46
N GLY A 138 -11.83 -16.43 -19.99
CA GLY A 138 -13.03 -16.67 -20.81
C GLY A 138 -13.29 -18.12 -21.25
N HIS A 139 -12.49 -19.09 -20.79
CA HIS A 139 -12.74 -20.52 -21.03
C HIS A 139 -13.83 -21.05 -20.11
N ARG A 140 -14.50 -22.14 -20.49
CA ARG A 140 -15.52 -22.76 -19.63
C ARG A 140 -14.93 -23.13 -18.27
N ARG A 141 -15.57 -22.65 -17.20
CA ARG A 141 -15.19 -22.91 -15.81
C ARG A 141 -15.42 -24.37 -15.45
N ARG A 142 -14.59 -24.90 -14.56
CA ARG A 142 -14.80 -26.22 -13.95
C ARG A 142 -15.95 -26.14 -12.94
N PRO A 143 -16.83 -27.16 -12.83
CA PRO A 143 -17.86 -27.19 -11.80
C PRO A 143 -17.26 -27.02 -10.39
N GLY A 144 -17.89 -26.17 -9.57
CA GLY A 144 -17.39 -25.83 -8.23
C GLY A 144 -16.17 -24.90 -8.19
N SER A 145 -15.80 -24.29 -9.32
CA SER A 145 -14.68 -23.35 -9.44
C SER A 145 -15.06 -22.12 -10.28
N SER A 146 -14.41 -21.00 -10.01
CA SER A 146 -14.47 -19.78 -10.85
C SER A 146 -13.52 -19.84 -12.04
N TYR A 147 -12.75 -20.92 -12.17
CA TYR A 147 -11.66 -21.07 -13.14
C TYR A 147 -11.81 -22.34 -13.98
N CYS A 148 -11.26 -22.32 -15.21
CA CYS A 148 -11.06 -23.53 -16.02
C CYS A 148 -10.02 -24.45 -15.35
N THR A 149 -9.89 -25.69 -15.82
CA THR A 149 -9.00 -26.69 -15.20
C THR A 149 -7.55 -26.21 -15.06
N PRO A 150 -6.89 -25.65 -16.08
CA PRO A 150 -5.51 -25.16 -15.94
C PRO A 150 -5.38 -24.04 -14.89
N HIS A 151 -6.27 -23.04 -14.93
CA HIS A 151 -6.25 -21.94 -13.96
C HIS A 151 -6.63 -22.37 -12.54
N PHE A 152 -7.49 -23.38 -12.40
CA PHE A 152 -7.79 -23.97 -11.11
C PHE A 152 -6.52 -24.56 -10.47
N HIS A 153 -5.75 -25.35 -11.22
CA HIS A 153 -4.49 -25.91 -10.72
C HIS A 153 -3.41 -24.86 -10.48
N LEU A 154 -3.40 -23.78 -11.27
CA LEU A 154 -2.48 -22.66 -11.08
C LEU A 154 -2.81 -21.86 -9.81
N SER A 155 -4.09 -21.61 -9.54
CA SER A 155 -4.56 -20.79 -8.41
C SER A 155 -4.55 -21.50 -7.05
N ARG A 156 -4.47 -22.84 -7.03
CA ARG A 156 -4.44 -23.60 -5.78
C ARG A 156 -3.02 -23.72 -5.29
N ASN A 157 -2.81 -23.41 -4.01
CA ASN A 157 -1.57 -23.74 -3.35
C ASN A 157 -1.47 -25.27 -3.19
N PRO A 158 -0.47 -25.94 -3.80
CA PRO A 158 -0.29 -27.39 -3.71
C PRO A 158 0.03 -27.90 -2.29
N GLU A 159 0.31 -27.05 -1.31
CA GLU A 159 0.67 -27.47 0.06
C GLU A 159 -0.52 -27.70 1.01
N LEU A 160 -1.76 -27.53 0.53
CA LEU A 160 -2.95 -27.86 1.31
C LEU A 160 -3.82 -28.85 0.54
N GLU A 161 -3.28 -30.07 0.36
CA GLU A 161 -4.13 -31.24 0.40
C GLU A 161 -4.68 -31.35 1.82
N THR A 162 -5.76 -30.60 2.08
CA THR A 162 -6.59 -30.85 3.25
C THR A 162 -7.17 -32.24 3.06
N GLU A 163 -6.58 -33.22 3.74
CA GLU A 163 -7.10 -34.57 3.88
C GLU A 163 -8.64 -34.49 4.03
N PRO A 164 -9.43 -35.12 3.14
CA PRO A 164 -10.86 -35.21 3.35
C PRO A 164 -11.07 -36.09 4.58
N SER A 165 -11.42 -35.49 5.72
CA SER A 165 -11.89 -36.21 6.88
C SER A 165 -13.18 -36.96 6.51
N PRO A 166 -13.22 -38.30 6.56
CA PRO A 166 -14.47 -39.03 6.37
C PRO A 166 -15.29 -38.92 7.66
N SER A 167 -16.14 -37.91 7.76
CA SER A 167 -17.25 -37.94 8.74
C SER A 167 -18.34 -38.87 8.20
N THR A 168 -18.08 -40.17 8.30
CA THR A 168 -19.11 -41.19 8.23
C THR A 168 -19.92 -41.15 9.51
N THR A 169 -21.16 -40.65 9.43
CA THR A 169 -22.21 -41.00 10.39
C THR A 169 -23.47 -41.32 9.59
N PRO A 170 -23.91 -42.59 9.50
CA PRO A 170 -25.22 -42.90 8.99
C PRO A 170 -26.25 -42.61 10.09
N LEU A 171 -27.08 -41.58 9.90
CA LEU A 171 -28.29 -41.40 10.71
C LEU A 171 -29.40 -42.29 10.14
N SER A 172 -29.64 -43.41 10.83
CA SER A 172 -30.85 -44.21 10.70
C SER A 172 -31.87 -43.74 11.74
N LEU A 173 -33.05 -43.31 11.27
CA LEU A 173 -34.33 -43.23 11.98
C LEU A 173 -35.36 -43.24 10.85
N GLY A 174 -36.22 -44.23 10.65
CA GLY A 174 -37.12 -44.86 11.63
C GLY A 174 -38.55 -44.48 11.19
N GLU A 175 -39.20 -45.34 10.40
CA GLU A 175 -40.61 -45.20 9.99
C GLU A 175 -41.54 -45.18 11.21
N PRO A 176 -42.67 -44.46 11.12
CA PRO A 176 -43.86 -44.84 11.86
C PRO A 176 -45.03 -45.24 10.93
N ALA A 177 -45.79 -46.22 11.45
CA ALA A 177 -46.92 -46.93 10.87
C ALA A 177 -48.19 -46.10 10.61
#